data_AF-A0A7C6MCL6-F1
#
_entry.id   AF-A0A7C6MCL6-F1
#
_cell.length_a   1.000
_cell.length_b   1.000
_cell.length_c   1.000
_cell.angle_alpha   90.00
_cell.angle_beta   90.00
_cell.angle_gamma   90.00
#
_symmetry.space_group_name_H-M   'P 1'
#
loop_
_entity.id
_entity.type
_entity.pdbx_description
1 polymer ?
#
loop_
_entity_poly.entity_id
_entity_poly.type
_entity_poly.pdbx_seq_one_letter_code
_entity_poly.pdbx_strand_id
1 'polypeptide(L)' 'NLVGALVARRGAAALRVVVDDLTTTGASLAEARRALAEAGTPASGCAVVAATPRRRGDRHGQGWGRVRSP' A
#
# COMPACT_ATOMS: atom_id res chain seq x y z
N ASN A 1 9.92 -2.94 -3.70
CA ASN A 1 10.81 -1.87 -3.21
C ASN A 1 10.72 -1.68 -1.69
N LEU A 2 9.92 -2.46 -0.95
CA LEU A 2 9.76 -2.30 0.50
C LEU A 2 10.28 -3.49 1.34
N VAL A 3 10.91 -4.49 0.73
CA VAL A 3 11.42 -5.65 1.47
C VAL A 3 12.39 -5.19 2.56
N GLY A 4 12.08 -5.53 3.81
CA GLY A 4 12.89 -5.18 4.97
C GLY A 4 12.57 -3.80 5.57
N ALA A 5 11.60 -3.06 5.03
CA ALA A 5 11.21 -1.75 5.54
C ALA A 5 10.40 -1.86 6.86
N LEU A 6 9.76 -3.01 7.12
CA LEU A 6 9.00 -3.25 8.35
C LEU A 6 9.58 -4.42 9.13
N VAL A 7 9.57 -4.28 10.46
CA VAL A 7 9.85 -5.36 11.42
C VAL A 7 8.70 -5.41 12.41
N ALA A 8 8.12 -6.59 12.59
CA ALA A 8 7.05 -6.78 13.57
C ALA A 8 7.60 -7.41 14.86
N ARG A 9 7.00 -7.02 15.98
CA ARG A 9 7.16 -7.73 17.26
C ARG A 9 5.99 -8.69 17.44
N ARG A 10 6.24 -9.82 18.09
CA ARG A 10 5.17 -10.77 18.46
C ARG A 10 4.10 -10.07 19.30
N GLY A 11 2.85 -10.26 18.93
CA GLY A 11 1.67 -9.82 19.69
C GLY A 11 0.80 -11.00 20.11
N ALA A 12 -0.01 -10.81 21.17
CA ALA A 12 -0.82 -11.88 21.76
C ALA A 12 -2.22 -12.07 21.14
N ALA A 13 -2.69 -11.15 20.30
CA ALA A 13 -4.05 -11.19 19.75
C ALA A 13 -4.29 -12.41 18.84
N ALA A 14 -5.45 -13.07 18.92
CA ALA A 14 -5.75 -14.20 18.04
C ALA A 14 -5.97 -13.77 16.57
N LEU A 15 -6.55 -12.58 16.35
CA LEU A 15 -6.84 -12.02 15.04
C LEU A 15 -6.02 -10.75 14.78
N ARG A 16 -5.54 -10.60 13.54
CA ARG A 16 -4.67 -9.49 13.14
C ARG A 16 -5.05 -9.00 11.75
N VAL A 17 -5.38 -7.72 11.64
CA VAL A 17 -5.70 -7.09 10.35
C VAL A 17 -4.65 -6.02 10.08
N VAL A 18 -4.02 -6.07 8.91
CA VAL A 18 -3.17 -4.97 8.43
C VAL A 18 -4.10 -3.89 7.87
N VAL A 19 -3.98 -2.67 8.38
CA VAL A 19 -4.79 -1.53 7.96
C VAL A 19 -3.90 -0.54 7.25
N ASP A 20 -4.37 -0.04 6.10
CA ASP A 20 -3.79 1.07 5.37
C ASP A 20 -4.93 1.95 4.84
N ASP A 21 -4.72 3.23 4.62
CA ASP A 21 -5.79 4.10 4.10
C ASP A 21 -5.96 3.92 2.60
N LEU A 22 -4.86 3.91 1.85
CA LEU A 22 -4.82 3.87 0.41
C LEU A 22 -3.74 2.91 -0.08
N THR A 23 -4.12 2.00 -0.97
CA THR A 23 -3.15 1.16 -1.68
C THR A 23 -3.20 1.38 -3.17
N THR A 24 -2.02 1.47 -3.79
CA THR A 24 -1.89 1.55 -5.26
C THR A 24 -1.38 0.23 -5.83
N THR A 25 -0.27 -0.28 -5.28
CA THR A 25 0.40 -1.52 -5.71
C THR A 25 0.30 -2.65 -4.70
N GLY A 26 -0.15 -2.37 -3.47
CA GLY A 26 -0.12 -3.33 -2.36
C GLY A 26 1.26 -3.55 -1.74
N ALA A 27 2.30 -2.82 -2.16
CA ALA A 27 3.67 -3.07 -1.67
C ALA A 27 3.80 -2.94 -0.15
N SER A 28 3.19 -1.91 0.46
CA SER A 28 3.23 -1.70 1.91
C SER A 28 2.52 -2.82 2.67
N LEU A 29 1.32 -3.21 2.22
CA LEU A 29 0.56 -4.33 2.80
C LEU A 29 1.31 -5.66 2.69
N ALA A 30 1.96 -5.93 1.55
CA ALA A 30 2.74 -7.14 1.34
C ALA A 30 3.95 -7.19 2.27
N GLU A 31 4.62 -6.05 2.47
CA GLU A 31 5.74 -5.94 3.40
C GLU A 31 5.30 -6.13 4.86
N ALA A 32 4.17 -5.54 5.26
CA ALA A 32 3.62 -5.74 6.59
C ALA A 32 3.25 -7.21 6.84
N ARG A 33 2.64 -7.87 5.85
CA ARG A 33 2.34 -9.32 5.90
C ARG A 33 3.62 -10.14 6.08
N ARG A 34 4.70 -9.82 5.35
CA ARG A 34 6.01 -10.48 5.49
C ARG A 34 6.55 -10.32 6.91
N ALA A 35 6.63 -9.09 7.41
CA ALA A 35 7.14 -8.79 8.74
C ALA A 35 6.36 -9.53 9.85
N LEU A 36 5.03 -9.55 9.75
CA LEU A 36 4.16 -10.27 10.69
C LEU A 36 4.34 -11.80 10.63
N ALA A 37 4.52 -12.37 9.43
CA ALA A 37 4.80 -13.79 9.27
C ALA A 37 6.16 -14.17 9.87
N GLU A 38 7.20 -13.36 9.64
CA GLU A 38 8.54 -13.57 10.22
C GLU A 38 8.55 -13.45 11.75
N ALA A 39 7.70 -12.59 12.32
CA ALA A 39 7.49 -12.55 13.76
C ALA A 39 6.76 -13.79 14.29
N GLY A 40 6.23 -14.67 13.44
CA GLY A 40 5.44 -15.85 13.84
C GLY A 40 3.99 -15.53 14.18
N THR A 41 3.49 -14.39 13.71
CA THR A 41 2.13 -13.92 13.97
C THR A 41 1.48 -13.40 12.68
N PRO A 42 1.16 -14.29 11.71
CA PRO A 42 0.67 -13.88 10.40
C PRO A 42 -0.64 -13.09 10.48
N ALA A 43 -0.84 -12.21 9.50
CA ALA A 43 -2.09 -11.46 9.36
C ALA A 43 -3.24 -12.37 8.94
N SER A 44 -4.43 -12.14 9.50
CA SER A 44 -5.69 -12.79 9.13
C SER A 44 -6.30 -12.18 7.86
N GLY A 45 -5.95 -10.93 7.54
CA GLY A 45 -6.43 -10.20 6.37
C GLY A 45 -5.91 -8.77 6.33
N CYS A 46 -6.40 -8.02 5.33
CA CYS A 46 -6.06 -6.61 5.12
C CYS A 46 -7.35 -5.80 5.00
N ALA A 47 -7.37 -4.57 5.50
CA ALA A 47 -8.45 -3.60 5.27
C ALA A 47 -7.86 -2.30 4.72
N VAL A 48 -8.45 -1.80 3.63
CA VAL A 48 -8.08 -0.52 3.03
C VAL A 48 -9.31 0.31 2.72
N VAL A 49 -9.21 1.63 2.89
CA VAL A 49 -10.30 2.54 2.55
C VAL A 49 -10.42 2.66 1.02
N ALA A 50 -9.30 2.70 0.31
CA ALA A 50 -9.27 2.78 -1.14
C ALA A 50 -8.19 1.91 -1.79
N ALA A 51 -8.55 1.26 -2.90
CA ALA A 51 -7.61 0.58 -3.79
C ALA A 51 -7.59 1.29 -5.14
N THR A 52 -6.41 1.77 -5.55
CA THR A 52 -6.20 2.57 -6.76
C THR A 52 -5.21 1.87 -7.70
N PRO A 53 -5.66 0.90 -8.52
CA PRO A 53 -4.77 0.23 -9.45
C PRO A 53 -4.05 1.24 -10.35
N ARG A 54 -2.74 1.07 -10.52
CA ARG A 54 -1.96 1.95 -11.40
C ARG A 54 -2.47 1.81 -12.82
N ARG A 55 -3.14 2.84 -13.35
CA ARG A 55 -3.54 2.91 -14.75
C ARG A 55 -2.27 3.00 -15.59
N ARG A 56 -2.04 2.04 -16.51
CA ARG A 56 -1.02 2.20 -17.55
C ARG A 56 -1.48 3.39 -18.38
N GLY A 57 -0.78 4.51 -18.28
CA GLY A 57 -1.24 5.77 -18.85
C GLY A 57 -1.57 5.60 -20.33
N ASP A 58 -2.81 5.92 -20.70
CA ASP A 58 -3.06 6.43 -22.02
C ASP A 58 -2.16 7.65 -22.20
N ARG A 59 -1.37 7.63 -23.27
CA ARG A 59 -0.41 8.67 -23.63
C ARG A 59 -1.12 10.03 -23.54
N HIS A 60 -0.77 10.86 -22.54
CA HIS A 60 -1.17 12.26 -22.55
C HIS A 60 -0.36 12.98 -23.62
N GLY A 61 -0.94 13.01 -24.82
CA GLY A 61 -0.77 14.12 -25.74
C GLY A 61 -1.34 15.39 -25.12
N GLN A 62 -0.51 16.43 -25.15
CA GLN A 62 -0.81 17.84 -25.42
C GLN A 62 -1.84 18.58 -24.52
N GLY A 63 -1.32 19.61 -23.84
CA GLY A 63 -2.05 20.85 -23.60
C GLY A 63 -2.52 21.12 -22.16
N TRP A 64 -1.60 21.35 -21.21
CA TRP A 64 -1.96 22.22 -20.09
C TRP A 64 -1.96 23.66 -20.59
N GLY A 65 -3.13 24.26 -20.62
CA GLY A 65 -3.42 25.57 -21.19
C GLY A 65 -2.51 26.67 -20.64
N ARG A 66 -2.04 27.50 -21.57
CA ARG A 66 -1.34 28.76 -21.33
C ARG A 66 -2.32 29.70 -20.62
N VAL A 67 -2.16 29.93 -19.32
CA VAL A 67 -2.81 31.08 -18.66
C VAL A 67 -2.07 32.32 -19.13
N ARG A 68 -2.68 33.08 -20.04
CA ARG A 68 -2.29 34.47 -20.32
C ARG A 68 -2.99 35.34 -19.29
N SER A 69 -2.20 35.96 -18.42
CA SER A 69 -2.64 37.10 -17.61
C SER A 69 -2.67 38.37 -18.48
N PRO A 70 -3.55 39.35 -18.18
CA PRO A 70 -3.80 40.53 -19.01
C PRO A 70 -2.60 41.48 -19.13
#